data_AF-A0A2N2MF95-F1
#
_entry.id   AF-A0A2N2MF95-F1
#
_cell.length_a   1.000
_cell.length_b   1.000
_cell.length_c   1.000
_cell.angle_alpha   90.00
_cell.angle_beta   90.00
_cell.angle_gamma   90.00
#
_symmetry.space_group_name_H-M   'P 1'
#
loop_
_entity.id
_entity.type
_entity.pdbx_description
1 polymer ?
#
loop_
_entity_poly.entity_id
_entity_poly.type
_entity_poly.pdbx_seq_one_letter_code
_entity_poly.pdbx_strand_id
1 'polypeptide(L)'
;MDIWTFHTTLTRRLTWWAWASIALGALSMLLVGDFWRGMAFQFIGWGFVNLGIAYFGNVNLQRRVSQLNEAQKKAAEPQETRNLARLLWTNARFDVFYMLGGAAVARFIGPDPFWVGTGIGIFIQGTFLLLLDWLHARTLK
;
A
#
# COMPACT_ATOMS: atom_id res chain seq x y z
N MET A 1 -10.98 4.84 -19.10
CA MET A 1 -11.18 3.69 -18.20
C MET A 1 -12.20 4.13 -17.17
N ASP A 2 -13.27 3.37 -16.94
CA ASP A 2 -14.25 3.73 -15.91
C ASP A 2 -13.66 3.58 -14.50
N ILE A 3 -14.32 4.21 -13.52
CA ILE A 3 -13.86 4.21 -12.13
C ILE A 3 -13.81 2.80 -11.51
N TRP A 4 -14.67 1.90 -11.94
CA TRP A 4 -14.79 0.54 -11.40
C TRP A 4 -13.60 -0.33 -11.84
N THR A 5 -13.22 -0.22 -13.10
CA THR A 5 -12.03 -0.83 -13.70
C THR A 5 -10.76 -0.21 -13.13
N PHE A 6 -10.78 1.09 -12.83
CA PHE A 6 -9.70 1.76 -12.09
C PHE A 6 -9.50 1.17 -10.70
N HIS A 7 -10.58 1.02 -9.95
CA HIS A 7 -10.50 0.48 -8.59
C HIS A 7 -10.03 -0.97 -8.57
N THR A 8 -10.50 -1.82 -9.50
CA THR A 8 -10.00 -3.20 -9.63
C THR A 8 -8.54 -3.26 -10.05
N THR A 9 -8.10 -2.38 -10.96
CA THR A 9 -6.70 -2.33 -11.40
C THR A 9 -5.77 -1.89 -10.28
N LEU A 10 -6.16 -0.86 -9.52
CA LEU A 10 -5.46 -0.37 -8.34
C LEU A 10 -5.31 -1.49 -7.30
N THR A 11 -6.41 -2.16 -6.98
CA THR A 11 -6.43 -3.26 -6.00
C THR A 11 -5.53 -4.41 -6.44
N ARG A 12 -5.57 -4.79 -7.72
CA ARG A 12 -4.69 -5.83 -8.28
C ARG A 12 -3.21 -5.44 -8.22
N ARG A 13 -2.87 -4.18 -8.48
CA ARG A 13 -1.49 -3.67 -8.36
C ARG A 13 -1.02 -3.77 -6.90
N LEU A 14 -1.87 -3.39 -5.95
CA LEU A 14 -1.59 -3.52 -4.52
C LEU A 14 -1.37 -4.98 -4.11
N THR A 15 -2.20 -5.92 -4.59
CA THR A 15 -2.03 -7.36 -4.34
C THR A 15 -0.70 -7.88 -4.89
N TRP A 16 -0.32 -7.51 -6.11
CA TRP A 16 0.98 -7.91 -6.68
C TRP A 16 2.15 -7.37 -5.88
N TRP A 17 2.09 -6.10 -5.46
CA TRP A 17 3.09 -5.51 -4.60
C TRP A 17 3.19 -6.26 -3.27
N ALA A 18 2.04 -6.58 -2.67
CA ALA A 18 2.00 -7.29 -1.40
C ALA A 18 2.67 -8.68 -1.50
N TRP A 19 2.40 -9.44 -2.56
CA TRP A 19 3.08 -10.71 -2.82
C TRP A 19 4.57 -10.54 -3.09
N ALA A 20 4.97 -9.55 -3.90
CA ALA A 20 6.37 -9.25 -4.15
C ALA A 20 7.10 -8.88 -2.84
N SER A 21 6.46 -8.09 -1.98
CA SER A 21 6.99 -7.71 -0.67
C SER A 21 7.19 -8.92 0.24
N ILE A 22 6.18 -9.80 0.35
CA ILE A 22 6.29 -11.03 1.14
C ILE A 22 7.41 -11.92 0.60
N ALA A 23 7.49 -12.10 -0.72
CA ALA A 23 8.54 -12.90 -1.35
C ALA A 23 9.93 -12.31 -1.10
N LEU A 24 10.12 -11.01 -1.30
CA LEU A 24 11.39 -10.32 -1.02
C LEU A 24 11.76 -10.38 0.46
N GLY A 25 10.79 -10.24 1.36
CA GLY A 25 11.03 -10.41 2.80
C GLY A 25 11.41 -11.84 3.16
N ALA A 26 10.73 -12.85 2.60
CA ALA A 26 11.07 -14.25 2.81
C ALA A 26 12.47 -14.60 2.27
N LEU A 27 12.84 -14.06 1.10
CA LEU A 27 14.21 -14.19 0.57
C LEU A 27 15.23 -13.47 1.45
N SER A 28 14.89 -12.30 1.99
CA SER A 28 15.76 -11.55 2.90
C SER A 28 15.99 -12.28 4.23
N MET A 29 15.05 -13.12 4.68
CA MET A 29 15.26 -14.00 5.85
C MET A 29 16.37 -15.05 5.63
N LEU A 30 16.71 -15.38 4.38
CA LEU A 30 17.81 -16.30 4.06
C LEU A 30 19.19 -15.63 4.16
N LEU A 31 19.22 -14.28 4.20
CA LEU A 31 20.46 -13.53 4.34
C LEU A 31 20.89 -13.50 5.81
N VAL A 32 22.20 -13.58 6.05
CA VAL A 32 22.78 -13.56 7.39
C VAL A 32 22.88 -12.12 7.89
N GLY A 33 22.37 -11.87 9.11
CA GLY A 33 22.51 -10.60 9.83
C GLY A 33 21.18 -9.99 10.27
N ASP A 34 21.17 -9.38 11.44
CA ASP A 34 19.93 -8.87 12.05
C ASP A 34 19.32 -7.69 11.28
N PHE A 35 20.14 -6.98 10.51
CA PHE A 35 19.67 -5.98 9.54
C PHE A 35 18.67 -6.56 8.53
N TRP A 36 19.02 -7.67 7.88
CA TRP A 36 18.15 -8.30 6.88
C TRP A 36 16.90 -8.88 7.52
N ARG A 37 16.99 -9.38 8.75
CA ARG A 37 15.84 -9.85 9.53
C ARG A 37 14.87 -8.71 9.83
N GLY A 38 15.36 -7.57 10.32
CA GLY A 38 14.54 -6.38 10.58
C GLY A 38 13.80 -5.90 9.33
N MET A 39 14.50 -5.83 8.21
CA MET A 39 13.90 -5.46 6.92
C MET A 39 12.87 -6.50 6.44
N ALA A 40 13.18 -7.79 6.58
CA ALA A 40 12.29 -8.88 6.21
C ALA A 40 10.97 -8.86 7.01
N PHE A 41 11.03 -8.60 8.31
CA PHE A 41 9.83 -8.46 9.14
C PHE A 41 8.91 -7.34 8.63
N GLN A 42 9.48 -6.21 8.23
CA GLN A 42 8.69 -5.11 7.69
C GLN A 42 8.07 -5.46 6.34
N PHE A 43 8.82 -6.11 5.45
CA PHE A 43 8.34 -6.51 4.13
C PHE A 43 7.22 -7.55 4.20
N ILE A 44 7.37 -8.56 5.06
CA ILE A 44 6.35 -9.59 5.26
C ILE A 44 5.13 -9.00 5.97
N GLY A 45 5.33 -8.28 7.07
CA GLY A 45 4.25 -7.70 7.88
C GLY A 45 3.38 -6.74 7.07
N TRP A 46 3.99 -5.75 6.41
CA TRP A 46 3.25 -4.82 5.55
C TRP A 46 2.67 -5.50 4.31
N GLY A 47 3.35 -6.53 3.78
CA GLY A 47 2.79 -7.36 2.72
C GLY A 47 1.44 -7.98 3.11
N PHE A 48 1.34 -8.57 4.30
CA PHE A 48 0.06 -9.10 4.79
C PHE A 48 -1.00 -8.02 5.03
N VAL A 49 -0.61 -6.86 5.57
CA VAL A 49 -1.53 -5.72 5.73
C VAL A 49 -2.08 -5.28 4.38
N ASN A 50 -1.22 -5.13 3.37
CA ASN A 50 -1.61 -4.73 2.02
C ASN A 50 -2.51 -5.77 1.33
N LEU A 51 -2.26 -7.08 1.54
CA LEU A 51 -3.18 -8.12 1.08
C LEU A 51 -4.56 -7.97 1.72
N GLY A 52 -4.62 -7.69 3.02
CA GLY A 52 -5.86 -7.42 3.73
C GLY A 52 -6.61 -6.23 3.15
N ILE A 53 -5.93 -5.10 2.98
CA ILE A 53 -6.50 -3.88 2.37
C ILE A 53 -7.03 -4.18 0.97
N ALA A 54 -6.25 -4.88 0.13
CA ALA A 54 -6.66 -5.23 -1.21
C ALA A 54 -7.88 -6.16 -1.24
N TYR A 55 -7.89 -7.18 -0.36
CA TYR A 55 -9.02 -8.10 -0.23
C TYR A 55 -10.31 -7.37 0.16
N PHE A 56 -10.28 -6.58 1.23
CA PHE A 56 -11.44 -5.83 1.68
C PHE A 56 -11.86 -4.74 0.68
N GLY A 57 -10.91 -4.09 0.02
CA GLY A 57 -11.17 -3.13 -1.06
C GLY A 57 -11.95 -3.77 -2.21
N ASN A 58 -11.54 -4.96 -2.65
CA ASN A 58 -12.25 -5.70 -3.70
C ASN A 58 -13.63 -6.21 -3.22
N VAL A 59 -13.73 -6.77 -2.01
CA VAL A 59 -15.01 -7.26 -1.46
C VAL A 59 -16.03 -6.11 -1.36
N ASN A 60 -15.62 -4.95 -0.85
CA ASN A 60 -16.50 -3.79 -0.75
C ASN A 60 -16.89 -3.25 -2.13
N LEU A 61 -15.95 -3.24 -3.08
CA LEU A 61 -16.24 -2.87 -4.47
C LEU A 61 -17.29 -3.79 -5.10
N GLN A 62 -17.10 -5.10 -5.01
CA GLN A 62 -18.00 -6.08 -5.63
C GLN A 62 -19.41 -6.00 -5.02
N ARG A 63 -19.49 -5.85 -3.69
CA ARG A 63 -20.77 -5.63 -2.99
C ARG A 63 -21.48 -4.35 -3.47
N ARG A 64 -20.73 -3.28 -3.69
CA ARG A 64 -21.29 -2.01 -4.18
C ARG A 64 -21.76 -2.13 -5.63
N VAL A 65 -20.96 -2.76 -6.49
CA VAL A 65 -21.26 -2.95 -7.91
C VAL A 65 -22.46 -3.87 -8.13
N SER A 66 -22.64 -4.91 -7.30
CA SER A 66 -23.78 -5.84 -7.41
C SER A 66 -25.12 -5.25 -6.98
N GLN A 67 -25.10 -4.16 -6.20
CA GLN A 67 -26.31 -3.46 -5.73
C GLN A 67 -26.81 -2.38 -6.71
N LEU A 68 -26.02 -2.02 -7.72
CA LEU A 68 -26.33 -0.92 -8.64
C LEU A 68 -26.59 -1.46 -10.04
N ASN A 69 -27.63 -0.95 -10.69
CA ASN A 69 -27.83 -1.14 -12.13
C ASN A 69 -26.93 -0.19 -12.95
N GLU A 70 -26.84 -0.39 -14.27
CA GLU A 70 -25.93 0.39 -15.13
C GLU A 70 -26.19 1.91 -15.10
N ALA A 71 -27.46 2.33 -15.03
CA ALA A 71 -27.81 3.75 -14.93
C ALA A 71 -27.33 4.36 -13.59
N GLN A 72 -27.48 3.61 -12.50
CA GLN A 72 -27.01 4.01 -11.17
C GLN A 72 -25.48 4.01 -11.07
N LYS A 73 -24.78 3.05 -11.68
CA LYS A 73 -23.32 3.02 -11.74
C LYS A 73 -22.76 4.27 -12.42
N LYS A 74 -23.37 4.66 -13.55
CA LYS A 74 -22.98 5.87 -14.28
C LYS A 74 -23.29 7.14 -13.49
N ALA A 75 -24.43 7.18 -12.79
CA ALA A 75 -24.78 8.33 -11.94
C ALA A 75 -23.85 8.47 -10.71
N ALA A 76 -23.36 7.36 -10.16
CA ALA A 76 -22.48 7.34 -9.00
C ALA A 76 -21.00 7.64 -9.33
N GLU A 77 -20.59 7.48 -10.60
CA GLU A 77 -19.19 7.59 -11.04
C GLU A 77 -18.44 8.86 -10.59
N PRO A 78 -19.03 10.08 -10.67
CA PRO A 78 -18.34 11.29 -10.20
C PRO A 78 -18.09 11.29 -8.69
N GLN A 79 -19.03 10.73 -7.91
CA GLN A 79 -18.91 10.67 -6.47
C GLN A 79 -17.89 9.61 -6.04
N GLU A 80 -17.91 8.44 -6.67
CA GLU A 80 -16.94 7.36 -6.40
C GLU A 80 -15.51 7.80 -6.78
N THR A 81 -15.36 8.53 -7.89
CA THR A 81 -14.07 9.13 -8.29
C THR A 81 -13.53 10.07 -7.23
N ARG A 82 -14.36 10.98 -6.70
CA ARG A 82 -13.97 11.92 -5.64
C ARG A 82 -13.62 11.21 -4.33
N ASN A 83 -14.39 10.19 -3.97
CA ASN A 83 -14.15 9.40 -2.76
C ASN A 83 -12.80 8.67 -2.85
N LEU A 84 -12.54 8.01 -3.98
CA LEU A 84 -11.29 7.30 -4.20
C LEU A 84 -10.08 8.26 -4.24
N ALA A 85 -10.21 9.39 -4.93
CA ALA A 85 -9.16 10.41 -4.96
C ALA A 85 -8.82 10.93 -3.55
N ARG A 86 -9.84 11.21 -2.72
CA ARG A 86 -9.63 11.63 -1.32
C ARG A 86 -8.95 10.57 -0.47
N LEU A 87 -9.30 9.30 -0.66
CA LEU A 87 -8.67 8.17 0.03
C LEU A 87 -7.19 8.09 -0.33
N LEU A 88 -6.86 8.09 -1.62
CA LEU A 88 -5.47 8.02 -2.09
C LEU A 88 -4.63 9.22 -1.60
N TRP A 89 -5.16 10.44 -1.64
CA TRP A 89 -4.46 11.61 -1.09
C TRP A 89 -4.25 11.54 0.43
N THR A 90 -5.18 10.89 1.13
CA THR A 90 -5.06 10.70 2.57
C THR A 90 -4.00 9.65 2.90
N ASN A 91 -4.00 8.52 2.19
CA ASN A 91 -2.96 7.51 2.33
C ASN A 91 -1.58 8.04 1.95
N ALA A 92 -1.45 8.75 0.83
CA ALA A 92 -0.18 9.37 0.43
C ALA A 92 0.41 10.27 1.55
N ARG A 93 -0.43 10.98 2.31
CA ARG A 93 0.03 11.75 3.47
C ARG A 93 0.51 10.85 4.61
N PHE A 94 -0.21 9.77 4.90
CA PHE A 94 0.23 8.78 5.87
C PHE A 94 1.54 8.11 5.46
N ASP A 95 1.74 7.80 4.18
CA ASP A 95 2.98 7.21 3.68
C ASP A 95 4.18 8.11 3.93
N VAL A 96 4.04 9.42 3.77
CA VAL A 96 5.09 10.39 4.15
C VAL A 96 5.40 10.29 5.64
N PHE A 97 4.39 10.23 6.51
CA PHE A 97 4.60 10.07 7.95
C PHE A 97 5.26 8.73 8.28
N TYR A 98 4.87 7.64 7.63
CA TYR A 98 5.50 6.33 7.80
C TYR A 98 6.96 6.36 7.36
N MET A 99 7.28 6.97 6.21
CA MET A 99 8.67 7.13 5.75
C MET A 99 9.52 7.90 6.74
N LEU A 100 9.01 9.04 7.23
CA LEU A 100 9.70 9.84 8.24
C LEU A 100 9.89 9.05 9.54
N GLY A 101 8.87 8.30 9.96
CA GLY A 101 8.95 7.39 11.10
C GLY A 101 10.01 6.31 10.92
N GLY A 102 10.08 5.68 9.74
CA GLY A 102 11.11 4.68 9.41
C GLY A 102 12.51 5.27 9.43
N ALA A 103 12.71 6.46 8.85
CA ALA A 103 13.98 7.18 8.92
C ALA A 103 14.37 7.55 10.36
N ALA A 104 13.40 7.98 11.17
CA ALA A 104 13.61 8.27 12.58
C ALA A 104 13.99 7.00 13.37
N VAL A 105 13.30 5.88 13.14
CA VAL A 105 13.62 4.57 13.74
C VAL A 105 15.07 4.17 13.43
N ALA A 106 15.46 4.22 12.15
CA ALA A 106 16.81 3.89 11.73
C ALA A 106 17.88 4.82 12.33
N ARG A 107 17.52 6.07 12.64
CA ARG A 107 18.47 7.08 13.12
C ARG A 107 18.59 7.18 14.64
N PHE A 108 17.49 6.99 15.37
CA PHE A 108 17.39 7.34 16.80
C PHE A 108 17.30 6.15 17.75
N ILE A 109 16.89 4.96 17.28
CA ILE A 109 16.76 3.78 18.17
C ILE A 109 18.13 3.13 18.47
N GLY A 110 19.20 3.54 17.77
CA GLY A 110 20.57 3.16 18.06
C GLY A 110 21.23 2.35 16.93
N PRO A 111 22.51 1.95 17.08
CA PRO A 111 23.27 1.26 16.05
C PRO A 111 22.87 -0.21 15.87
N ASP A 112 21.83 -0.68 16.56
CA ASP A 112 21.34 -2.06 16.43
C ASP A 112 20.95 -2.32 14.96
N PRO A 113 21.65 -3.24 14.26
CA PRO A 113 21.38 -3.53 12.87
C PRO A 113 19.93 -3.89 12.59
N PHE A 114 19.25 -4.55 13.54
CA PHE A 114 17.83 -4.91 13.41
C PHE A 114 16.92 -3.69 13.25
N TRP A 115 17.11 -2.67 14.08
CA TRP A 115 16.31 -1.45 14.06
C TRP A 115 16.63 -0.58 12.85
N VAL A 116 17.89 -0.55 12.41
CA VAL A 116 18.28 0.10 11.15
C VAL A 116 17.59 -0.58 9.97
N GLY A 117 17.64 -1.92 9.89
CA GLY A 117 16.95 -2.71 8.85
C GLY A 117 15.43 -2.51 8.87
N THR A 118 14.84 -2.47 10.06
CA THR A 118 13.43 -2.13 10.27
C THR A 118 13.09 -0.75 9.72
N GLY A 119 13.84 0.29 10.11
CA GLY A 119 13.57 1.65 9.68
C GLY A 119 13.71 1.83 8.17
N ILE A 120 14.74 1.23 7.56
CA ILE A 120 14.91 1.20 6.10
C ILE A 120 13.76 0.43 5.43
N GLY A 121 13.34 -0.70 6.01
CA GLY A 121 12.21 -1.47 5.50
C GLY A 121 10.91 -0.66 5.45
N ILE A 122 10.59 0.06 6.52
CA ILE A 122 9.44 0.97 6.58
C ILE A 122 9.57 2.07 5.53
N PHE A 123 10.76 2.67 5.40
CA PHE A 123 11.00 3.75 4.44
C PHE A 123 10.78 3.28 2.99
N ILE A 124 11.33 2.13 2.61
CA ILE A 124 11.18 1.57 1.26
C ILE A 124 9.70 1.26 0.97
N GLN A 125 9.01 0.61 1.90
CA GLN A 125 7.58 0.29 1.74
C GLN A 125 6.73 1.56 1.60
N GLY A 126 6.94 2.54 2.49
CA GLY A 126 6.25 3.82 2.43
C GLY A 126 6.54 4.59 1.14
N THR A 127 7.76 4.54 0.63
CA THR A 127 8.12 5.19 -0.65
C THR A 127 7.33 4.60 -1.81
N PHE A 128 7.22 3.28 -1.87
CA PHE A 128 6.46 2.63 -2.93
C PHE A 128 4.96 2.97 -2.84
N LEU A 129 4.36 2.85 -1.65
CA LEU A 129 2.95 3.15 -1.43
C LEU A 129 2.64 4.61 -1.76
N LEU A 130 3.52 5.53 -1.34
CA LEU A 130 3.42 6.95 -1.69
C LEU A 130 3.39 7.16 -3.21
N LEU A 131 4.32 6.54 -3.95
CA LEU A 131 4.36 6.66 -5.40
C LEU A 131 3.09 6.08 -6.03
N LEU A 132 2.64 4.91 -5.57
CA LEU A 132 1.42 4.29 -6.03
C LEU A 132 0.23 5.24 -5.79
N ASP A 133 0.00 5.68 -4.56
CA ASP A 133 -1.16 6.50 -4.22
C ASP A 133 -1.11 7.88 -4.89
N TRP A 134 0.06 8.51 -4.95
CA TRP A 134 0.22 9.81 -5.61
C TRP A 134 0.01 9.75 -7.13
N LEU A 135 0.56 8.75 -7.81
CA LEU A 135 0.37 8.57 -9.25
C LEU A 135 -1.12 8.34 -9.57
N HIS A 136 -1.77 7.45 -8.82
CA HIS A 136 -3.18 7.13 -9.04
C HIS A 136 -4.11 8.30 -8.65
N ALA A 137 -3.82 9.01 -7.56
CA ALA A 137 -4.57 10.21 -7.16
C ALA A 137 -4.48 11.32 -8.20
N ARG A 138 -3.33 11.48 -8.87
CA ARG A 138 -3.17 12.46 -9.95
C ARG A 138 -3.91 12.08 -11.23
N THR A 139 -4.10 10.79 -11.48
CA THR A 139 -4.92 10.33 -12.62
C THR A 139 -6.42 10.46 -12.37
N LEU A 140 -6.84 10.46 -11.11
CA LEU A 140 -8.21 10.77 -10.68
C LEU A 140 -8.33 12.28 -10.42
N LYS A 141 -8.34 13.08 -11.49
CA LYS A 141 -8.61 14.52 -11.44
C LYS A 141 -9.87 14.85 -12.22
#